data_AF-A0A968AHK3-F1
#
_entry.id   AF-A0A968AHK3-F1
#
_cell.length_a   1.000
_cell.length_b   1.000
_cell.length_c   1.000
_cell.angle_alpha   90.00
_cell.angle_beta   90.00
_cell.angle_gamma   90.00
#
_symmetry.space_group_name_H-M   'P 1'
#
loop_
_entity.id
_entity.type
_entity.pdbx_description
1 polymer ?
#
loop_
_entity_poly.entity_id
_entity_poly.type
_entity_poly.pdbx_seq_one_letter_code
_entity_poly.pdbx_strand_id
1 'polypeptide(L)'
;MISLVPFIAFDMVNPIVKYQQERIAQFTADGNPQAPLLTLTTWLVSFFYPFWGTLSAAAGLALLVIAVPLFKGEAWARGLALLCLAVPSMGGAYMLVPWMNFVGSKEGGFPPAVIIMSIGLIAYFTLLLADKGDTRQKLVDFFVFLMLGVTAAESFANGHAAFRILYGHPSRPQFGEGIAITYFGWLGLWLTAGLLIASIYKLGARQKSGWFMALIAGVFALVFASTTHYVRHATLDYLYNALMGAFLIVLLLIPLVKKR
;
A
#
# COMPACT_ATOMS: atom_id res chain seq x y z
N MET A 1 -5.84 2.46 16.59
CA MET A 1 -4.48 2.59 16.02
C MET A 1 -3.42 2.17 17.02
N ILE A 2 -3.29 2.84 18.17
CA ILE A 2 -2.18 2.59 19.13
C ILE A 2 -2.28 1.21 19.81
N SER A 3 -3.41 0.92 20.45
CA SER A 3 -3.56 -0.24 21.35
C SER A 3 -3.99 -1.54 20.67
N LEU A 4 -4.45 -1.49 19.42
CA LEU A 4 -5.08 -2.63 18.76
C LEU A 4 -4.32 -3.07 17.52
N VAL A 5 -3.89 -2.13 16.66
CA VAL A 5 -3.29 -2.47 15.36
C VAL A 5 -1.97 -3.22 15.49
N PRO A 6 -1.02 -2.86 16.38
CA PRO A 6 0.22 -3.62 16.53
C PRO A 6 -0.04 -5.08 16.90
N PHE A 7 -0.91 -5.34 17.87
CA PHE A 7 -1.20 -6.71 18.31
C PHE A 7 -1.84 -7.54 17.20
N ILE A 8 -2.87 -7.01 16.53
CA ILE A 8 -3.47 -7.71 15.38
C ILE A 8 -2.43 -7.98 14.28
N ALA A 9 -1.58 -7.00 13.95
CA ALA A 9 -0.57 -7.15 12.92
C ALA A 9 0.46 -8.25 13.27
N PHE A 10 0.90 -8.31 14.53
CA PHE A 10 1.87 -9.29 15.00
C PHE A 10 1.25 -10.69 15.10
N ASP A 11 0.02 -10.80 15.60
CA ASP A 11 -0.68 -12.08 15.79
C ASP A 11 -0.96 -12.78 14.45
N MET A 12 -1.09 -12.03 13.35
CA MET A 12 -1.24 -12.60 12.02
C MET A 12 0.03 -13.29 11.49
N VAL A 13 1.21 -12.97 12.01
CA VAL A 13 2.50 -13.44 11.43
C VAL A 13 2.66 -14.95 11.58
N ASN A 14 2.48 -15.48 12.79
CA ASN A 14 2.81 -16.88 13.08
C ASN A 14 1.96 -17.88 12.26
N PRO A 15 0.63 -17.73 12.14
CA PRO A 15 -0.17 -18.59 11.28
C PRO A 15 0.27 -18.54 9.80
N ILE A 16 0.54 -17.33 9.28
CA ILE A 16 1.00 -17.15 7.90
C ILE A 16 2.34 -17.86 7.67
N VAL A 17 3.31 -17.63 8.56
CA VAL A 17 4.65 -18.22 8.45
C VAL A 17 4.58 -19.74 8.55
N LYS A 18 3.79 -20.29 9.47
CA LYS A 18 3.57 -21.73 9.62
C LYS A 18 3.07 -22.35 8.31
N TYR A 19 1.95 -21.86 7.78
CA TYR A 19 1.36 -22.41 6.55
C TYR A 19 2.24 -22.20 5.32
N GLN A 20 3.02 -21.13 5.32
CA GLN A 20 3.99 -20.91 4.27
C GLN A 20 5.17 -21.89 4.34
N GLN A 21 5.70 -22.19 5.53
CA GLN A 21 6.77 -23.17 5.70
C GLN A 21 6.31 -24.57 5.28
N GLU A 22 5.08 -24.96 5.63
CA GLU A 22 4.48 -26.21 5.16
C GLU A 22 4.42 -26.27 3.63
N ARG A 23 3.99 -25.18 2.97
CA ARG A 23 3.94 -25.09 1.50
C ARG A 23 5.33 -25.15 0.87
N ILE A 24 6.33 -24.52 1.47
CA ILE A 24 7.73 -24.58 0.99
C ILE A 24 8.28 -26.00 1.09
N ALA A 25 8.03 -26.69 2.21
CA ALA A 25 8.46 -28.07 2.42
C ALA A 25 7.84 -29.00 1.36
N GLN A 26 6.54 -28.86 1.10
CA GLN A 26 5.85 -29.58 0.03
C GLN A 26 6.47 -29.28 -1.34
N PHE A 27 6.62 -28.00 -1.70
CA PHE A 27 7.17 -27.62 -3.02
C PHE A 27 8.60 -28.11 -3.22
N THR A 28 9.38 -28.18 -2.13
CA THR A 28 10.74 -28.72 -2.16
C THR A 28 10.73 -30.22 -2.39
N ALA A 29 9.86 -30.96 -1.70
CA ALA A 29 9.68 -32.41 -1.89
C ALA A 29 9.20 -32.74 -3.32
N ASP A 30 8.35 -31.89 -3.89
CA ASP A 30 7.80 -32.04 -5.24
C ASP A 30 8.78 -31.59 -6.35
N GLY A 31 9.97 -31.09 -6.01
CA GLY A 31 10.94 -30.57 -6.98
C GLY A 31 10.46 -29.31 -7.71
N ASN A 32 9.55 -28.54 -7.12
CA ASN A 32 8.93 -27.38 -7.76
C ASN A 32 9.94 -26.21 -7.86
N PRO A 33 10.20 -25.67 -9.07
CA PRO A 33 11.16 -24.58 -9.26
C PRO A 33 10.75 -23.26 -8.58
N GLN A 34 9.52 -23.14 -8.07
CA GLN A 34 9.06 -21.99 -7.31
C GLN A 34 9.45 -22.02 -5.83
N ALA A 35 9.90 -23.16 -5.29
CA ALA A 35 10.26 -23.28 -3.88
C ALA A 35 11.25 -22.18 -3.42
N PRO A 36 12.32 -21.87 -4.17
CA PRO A 36 13.26 -20.78 -3.82
C PRO A 36 12.61 -19.39 -3.77
N LEU A 37 11.59 -19.13 -4.58
CA LEU A 37 10.90 -17.83 -4.61
C LEU A 37 10.03 -17.59 -3.38
N LEU A 38 9.64 -18.67 -2.69
CA LEU A 38 8.77 -18.61 -1.53
C LEU A 38 9.54 -18.43 -0.22
N THR A 39 10.79 -18.88 -0.14
CA THR A 39 11.61 -18.83 1.08
C THR A 39 11.75 -17.42 1.64
N LEU A 40 11.95 -16.42 0.79
CA LEU A 40 12.11 -15.03 1.21
C LEU A 40 10.82 -14.42 1.78
N THR A 41 9.65 -14.97 1.41
CA THR A 41 8.36 -14.43 1.86
C THR A 41 8.17 -14.55 3.37
N THR A 42 8.64 -15.62 4.00
CA THR A 42 8.46 -15.83 5.46
C THR A 42 9.16 -14.72 6.24
N TRP A 43 10.39 -14.40 5.84
CA TRP A 43 11.16 -13.30 6.41
C TRP A 43 10.48 -11.96 6.14
N LEU A 44 10.04 -11.73 4.90
CA LEU A 44 9.38 -10.49 4.51
C LEU A 44 8.07 -10.25 5.27
N VAL A 45 7.22 -11.26 5.44
CA VAL A 45 5.99 -11.15 6.25
C VAL A 45 6.35 -10.84 7.70
N SER A 46 7.32 -11.55 8.27
CA SER A 46 7.76 -11.34 9.67
C SER A 46 8.35 -9.96 9.92
N PHE A 47 8.85 -9.28 8.89
CA PHE A 47 9.33 -7.90 8.98
C PHE A 47 8.22 -6.88 8.71
N PHE A 48 7.53 -6.98 7.57
CA PHE A 48 6.63 -5.94 7.10
C PHE A 48 5.32 -5.86 7.88
N TYR A 49 4.86 -6.97 8.47
CA TYR A 49 3.66 -6.93 9.31
C TYR A 49 3.91 -6.13 10.59
N PRO A 50 4.93 -6.45 11.40
CA PRO A 50 5.35 -5.61 12.51
C PRO A 50 5.66 -4.18 12.12
N PHE A 51 6.37 -3.97 11.01
CA PHE A 51 6.69 -2.63 10.50
C PHE A 51 5.44 -1.77 10.31
N TRP A 52 4.44 -2.26 9.58
CA TRP A 52 3.17 -1.54 9.38
C TRP A 52 2.36 -1.40 10.67
N GLY A 53 2.42 -2.38 11.57
CA GLY A 53 1.83 -2.30 12.91
C GLY A 53 2.43 -1.17 13.74
N THR A 54 3.76 -1.09 13.80
CA THR A 54 4.52 -0.04 14.49
C THR A 54 4.28 1.32 13.85
N LEU A 55 4.31 1.44 12.52
CA LEU A 55 3.97 2.68 11.83
C LEU A 55 2.55 3.15 12.16
N SER A 56 1.59 2.22 12.26
CA SER A 56 0.21 2.55 12.63
C SER A 56 0.09 3.06 14.06
N ALA A 57 0.85 2.49 15.01
CA ALA A 57 0.92 3.03 16.36
C ALA A 57 1.59 4.41 16.41
N ALA A 58 2.71 4.59 15.71
CA ALA A 58 3.40 5.87 15.60
C ALA A 58 2.50 6.95 14.98
N ALA A 59 1.74 6.60 13.94
CA ALA A 59 0.74 7.48 13.34
C ALA A 59 -0.38 7.85 14.33
N GLY A 60 -0.81 6.89 15.17
CA GLY A 60 -1.77 7.16 16.24
C GLY A 60 -1.24 8.13 17.29
N LEU A 61 0.02 7.99 17.68
CA LEU A 61 0.69 8.93 18.61
C LEU A 61 0.85 10.31 17.98
N ALA A 62 1.23 10.39 16.71
CA ALA A 62 1.34 11.66 15.98
C ALA A 62 0.00 12.41 15.95
N LEU A 63 -1.13 11.71 15.76
CA LEU A 63 -2.47 12.30 15.82
C LEU A 63 -2.78 12.96 17.18
N LEU A 64 -2.32 12.36 18.28
CA LEU A 64 -2.46 12.95 19.61
C LEU A 64 -1.63 14.23 19.75
N VAL A 65 -0.39 14.22 19.25
CA VAL A 65 0.51 15.39 19.29
C VAL A 65 -0.06 16.57 18.51
N ILE A 66 -0.68 16.32 17.36
CA ILE A 66 -1.23 17.38 16.49
C ILE A 66 -2.70 17.70 16.77
N ALA A 67 -3.31 17.12 17.81
CA ALA A 67 -4.74 17.28 18.08
C ALA A 67 -5.15 18.75 18.24
N VAL A 68 -4.34 19.57 18.91
CA VAL A 68 -4.60 21.00 19.10
C VAL A 68 -4.50 21.80 17.79
N PRO A 69 -3.40 21.73 17.01
CA PRO A 69 -3.34 22.33 15.68
C PRO A 69 -4.46 21.88 14.73
N LEU A 70 -4.81 20.59 14.77
CA LEU A 70 -5.90 20.03 13.98
C LEU A 70 -7.26 20.64 14.37
N PHE A 71 -7.53 20.77 15.66
CA PHE A 71 -8.74 21.41 16.18
C PHE A 71 -8.84 22.89 15.79
N LYS A 72 -7.71 23.60 15.77
CA LYS A 72 -7.60 24.98 15.28
C LYS A 72 -7.80 25.11 13.77
N GLY A 73 -7.88 24.00 13.04
CA GLY A 73 -8.06 23.99 11.58
C GLY A 73 -6.79 24.31 10.79
N GLU A 74 -5.60 24.11 11.38
CA GLU A 74 -4.35 24.38 10.68
C GLU A 74 -4.15 23.38 9.51
N ALA A 75 -3.89 23.92 8.31
CA ALA A 75 -3.86 23.12 7.09
C ALA A 75 -2.80 22.00 7.12
N TRP A 76 -1.60 22.28 7.62
CA TRP A 76 -0.54 21.28 7.73
C TRP A 76 -0.92 20.12 8.66
N ALA A 77 -1.64 20.42 9.75
CA ALA A 77 -2.09 19.42 10.73
C ALA A 77 -3.19 18.54 10.13
N ARG A 78 -4.09 19.11 9.33
CA ARG A 78 -5.07 18.35 8.54
C ARG A 78 -4.38 17.40 7.56
N GLY A 79 -3.39 17.89 6.81
CA GLY A 79 -2.61 17.05 5.89
C GLY A 79 -1.92 15.90 6.62
N LEU A 80 -1.29 16.19 7.77
CA LEU A 80 -0.62 15.17 8.57
C LEU A 80 -1.61 14.16 9.15
N ALA A 81 -2.77 14.61 9.60
CA ALA A 81 -3.81 13.73 10.12
C ALA A 81 -4.33 12.75 9.04
N LEU A 82 -4.58 13.23 7.82
CA LEU A 82 -4.96 12.37 6.70
C LEU A 82 -3.88 11.35 6.38
N LEU A 83 -2.60 11.75 6.34
CA LEU A 83 -1.49 10.83 6.17
C LEU A 83 -1.47 9.77 7.28
N CYS A 84 -1.51 10.18 8.56
CA CYS A 84 -1.50 9.26 9.70
C CYS A 84 -2.66 8.26 9.66
N LEU A 85 -3.87 8.73 9.32
CA LEU A 85 -5.05 7.88 9.20
C LEU A 85 -4.99 6.93 7.98
N ALA A 86 -4.24 7.27 6.94
CA ALA A 86 -4.02 6.39 5.79
C ALA A 86 -3.07 5.23 6.09
N VAL A 87 -2.13 5.37 7.02
CA VAL A 87 -1.11 4.34 7.36
C VAL A 87 -1.73 2.97 7.69
N PRO A 88 -2.65 2.83 8.66
CA PRO A 88 -3.26 1.53 8.95
C PRO A 88 -4.09 1.00 7.78
N SER A 89 -4.70 1.86 6.98
CA SER A 89 -5.44 1.46 5.77
C SER A 89 -4.53 0.80 4.73
N MET A 90 -3.38 1.43 4.44
CA MET A 90 -2.39 0.89 3.51
C MET A 90 -1.75 -0.40 4.04
N GLY A 91 -1.38 -0.41 5.32
CA GLY A 91 -0.83 -1.60 5.98
C GLY A 91 -1.82 -2.76 5.99
N GLY A 92 -3.09 -2.51 6.33
CA GLY A 92 -4.15 -3.51 6.30
C GLY A 92 -4.41 -4.05 4.89
N ALA A 93 -4.43 -3.19 3.87
CA ALA A 93 -4.56 -3.62 2.48
C ALA A 93 -3.39 -4.55 2.05
N TYR A 94 -2.15 -4.19 2.41
CA TYR A 94 -0.98 -5.05 2.18
C TYR A 94 -1.08 -6.40 2.91
N MET A 95 -1.50 -6.39 4.18
CA MET A 95 -1.61 -7.60 5.01
C MET A 95 -2.75 -8.55 4.59
N LEU A 96 -3.71 -8.05 3.82
CA LEU A 96 -4.87 -8.84 3.40
C LEU A 96 -4.46 -10.01 2.50
N VAL A 97 -3.57 -9.77 1.54
CA VAL A 97 -3.22 -10.75 0.50
C VAL A 97 -2.49 -11.97 1.10
N PRO A 98 -1.43 -11.84 1.90
CA PRO A 98 -0.79 -13.02 2.48
C PRO A 98 -1.71 -13.76 3.46
N TRP A 99 -2.56 -13.05 4.21
CA TRP A 99 -3.56 -13.71 5.07
C TRP A 99 -4.49 -14.60 4.25
N MET A 100 -5.10 -14.05 3.19
CA MET A 100 -6.01 -14.80 2.32
C MET A 100 -5.33 -16.00 1.65
N ASN A 101 -4.08 -15.83 1.21
CA ASN A 101 -3.34 -16.84 0.47
C ASN A 101 -2.79 -17.99 1.31
N PHE A 102 -2.56 -17.78 2.61
CA PHE A 102 -1.89 -18.77 3.47
C PHE A 102 -2.79 -19.29 4.58
N VAL A 103 -3.57 -18.41 5.22
CA VAL A 103 -4.50 -18.79 6.30
C VAL A 103 -5.90 -19.01 5.73
N GLY A 104 -6.43 -18.03 5.00
CA GLY A 104 -7.79 -18.09 4.45
C GLY A 104 -8.04 -19.31 3.56
N SER A 105 -7.06 -19.72 2.75
CA SER A 105 -7.15 -20.92 1.92
C SER A 105 -7.14 -22.25 2.70
N LYS A 106 -6.69 -22.24 3.95
CA LYS A 106 -6.55 -23.44 4.80
C LYS A 106 -7.67 -23.53 5.84
N GLU A 107 -7.98 -22.41 6.48
CA GLU A 107 -8.89 -22.35 7.64
C GLU A 107 -10.15 -21.52 7.37
N GLY A 108 -10.19 -20.75 6.28
CA GLY A 108 -11.23 -19.75 6.06
C GLY A 108 -11.16 -18.59 7.05
N GLY A 109 -12.30 -17.92 7.27
CA GLY A 109 -12.44 -16.88 8.30
C GLY A 109 -12.27 -15.44 7.82
N PHE A 110 -12.65 -14.51 8.70
CA PHE A 110 -12.60 -13.08 8.43
C PHE A 110 -11.16 -12.55 8.58
N PRO A 111 -10.58 -11.87 7.57
CA PRO A 111 -9.21 -11.39 7.67
C PRO A 111 -9.05 -10.28 8.71
N PRO A 112 -8.21 -10.45 9.75
CA PRO A 112 -8.00 -9.42 10.76
C PRO A 112 -7.44 -8.11 10.17
N ALA A 113 -6.75 -8.20 9.04
CA ALA A 113 -6.29 -7.06 8.25
C ALA A 113 -7.41 -6.08 7.86
N VAL A 114 -8.66 -6.56 7.67
CA VAL A 114 -9.82 -5.69 7.38
C VAL A 114 -10.16 -4.81 8.59
N ILE A 115 -9.99 -5.31 9.81
CA ILE A 115 -10.18 -4.52 11.04
C ILE A 115 -9.15 -3.39 11.09
N ILE A 116 -7.87 -3.71 10.86
CA ILE A 116 -6.78 -2.73 10.80
C ILE A 116 -7.10 -1.65 9.76
N MET A 117 -7.51 -2.07 8.56
CA MET A 117 -7.83 -1.15 7.46
C MET A 117 -9.01 -0.23 7.80
N SER A 118 -10.05 -0.77 8.44
CA SER A 118 -11.27 -0.03 8.79
C SER A 118 -11.01 1.06 9.83
N ILE A 119 -10.12 0.81 10.80
CA ILE A 119 -9.71 1.79 11.81
C ILE A 119 -9.14 3.05 11.14
N GLY A 120 -8.38 2.89 10.06
CA GLY A 120 -7.85 4.01 9.28
C GLY A 120 -8.90 4.65 8.39
N LEU A 121 -9.53 3.85 7.52
CA LEU A 121 -10.40 4.34 6.45
C LEU A 121 -11.60 5.14 6.97
N ILE A 122 -12.26 4.66 8.02
CA ILE A 122 -13.45 5.32 8.56
C ILE A 122 -13.06 6.72 9.04
N ALA A 123 -12.06 6.82 9.92
CA ALA A 123 -11.61 8.10 10.45
C ALA A 123 -11.02 9.01 9.35
N TYR A 124 -10.29 8.45 8.39
CA TYR A 124 -9.74 9.18 7.25
C TYR A 124 -10.82 9.86 6.43
N PHE A 125 -11.85 9.13 6.01
CA PHE A 125 -12.93 9.69 5.20
C PHE A 125 -13.87 10.57 6.01
N THR A 126 -14.08 10.29 7.30
CA THR A 126 -14.79 11.22 8.20
C THR A 126 -14.09 12.58 8.23
N LEU A 127 -12.77 12.61 8.44
CA LEU A 127 -12.00 13.86 8.47
C LEU A 127 -11.97 14.57 7.11
N LEU A 128 -11.78 13.80 6.02
CA LEU A 128 -11.75 14.34 4.67
C LEU A 128 -13.07 15.03 4.32
N LEU A 129 -14.19 14.34 4.53
CA LEU A 129 -15.53 14.77 4.12
C LEU A 129 -16.19 15.75 5.09
N ALA A 130 -15.62 15.93 6.29
CA ALA A 130 -16.02 16.98 7.22
C ALA A 130 -15.62 18.40 6.76
N ASP A 131 -14.82 18.53 5.68
CA ASP A 131 -14.40 19.83 5.17
C ASP A 131 -15.58 20.69 4.67
N LYS A 132 -15.39 22.01 4.72
CA LYS A 132 -16.34 23.00 4.19
C LYS A 132 -16.18 23.04 2.67
N GLY A 133 -16.91 22.15 1.98
CA GLY A 133 -17.00 22.09 0.53
C GLY A 133 -18.40 21.66 0.11
N ASP A 134 -18.77 21.98 -1.13
CA ASP A 134 -20.03 21.50 -1.69
C ASP A 134 -19.98 19.99 -1.97
N THR A 135 -21.12 19.38 -2.26
CA THR A 135 -21.21 17.94 -2.52
C THR A 135 -20.32 17.50 -3.70
N ARG A 136 -20.14 18.36 -4.70
CA ARG A 136 -19.30 18.06 -5.87
C ARG A 136 -17.83 17.98 -5.49
N GLN A 137 -17.33 18.95 -4.72
CA GLN A 137 -15.96 18.92 -4.21
C GLN A 137 -15.73 17.70 -3.31
N LYS A 138 -16.68 17.38 -2.42
CA LYS A 138 -16.56 16.21 -1.54
C LYS A 138 -16.49 14.90 -2.33
N LEU A 139 -17.26 14.78 -3.41
CA LEU A 139 -17.24 13.58 -4.27
C LEU A 139 -15.89 13.46 -4.99
N VAL A 140 -15.38 14.55 -5.56
CA VAL A 140 -14.06 14.58 -6.21
C VAL A 140 -12.97 14.24 -5.20
N ASP A 141 -13.01 14.84 -4.01
CA ASP A 141 -12.05 14.57 -2.94
C ASP A 141 -12.08 13.11 -2.50
N PHE A 142 -13.28 12.54 -2.34
CA PHE A 142 -13.44 11.13 -2.00
C PHE A 142 -12.70 10.24 -2.99
N PHE A 143 -12.97 10.39 -4.30
CA PHE A 143 -12.34 9.55 -5.31
C PHE A 143 -10.83 9.79 -5.45
N VAL A 144 -10.38 11.05 -5.39
CA VAL A 144 -8.95 11.35 -5.46
C VAL A 144 -8.22 10.75 -4.25
N PHE A 145 -8.69 10.98 -3.02
CA PHE A 145 -8.03 10.48 -1.82
C PHE A 145 -8.17 8.97 -1.65
N LEU A 146 -9.25 8.35 -2.17
CA LEU A 146 -9.38 6.91 -2.29
C LEU A 146 -8.30 6.36 -3.22
N MET A 147 -8.19 6.92 -4.43
CA MET A 147 -7.21 6.45 -5.42
C MET A 147 -5.76 6.69 -4.99
N LEU A 148 -5.47 7.79 -4.27
CA LEU A 148 -4.15 7.97 -3.67
C LEU A 148 -3.79 6.83 -2.71
N GLY A 149 -4.72 6.48 -1.81
CA GLY A 149 -4.50 5.41 -0.82
C GLY A 149 -4.42 4.02 -1.44
N VAL A 150 -5.35 3.68 -2.33
CA VAL A 150 -5.41 2.36 -2.98
C VAL A 150 -4.19 2.16 -3.89
N THR A 151 -3.87 3.13 -4.75
CA THR A 151 -2.70 3.02 -5.64
C THR A 151 -1.39 3.00 -4.84
N ALA A 152 -1.31 3.67 -3.69
CA ALA A 152 -0.13 3.62 -2.82
C ALA A 152 0.05 2.22 -2.21
N ALA A 153 -1.02 1.65 -1.65
CA ALA A 153 -1.00 0.30 -1.08
C ALA A 153 -0.65 -0.75 -2.15
N GLU A 154 -1.27 -0.66 -3.32
CA GLU A 154 -1.02 -1.57 -4.44
C GLU A 154 0.41 -1.42 -4.98
N SER A 155 0.93 -0.20 -5.12
CA SER A 155 2.31 0.03 -5.55
C SER A 155 3.32 -0.48 -4.53
N PHE A 156 3.03 -0.34 -3.24
CA PHE A 156 3.85 -0.92 -2.21
C PHE A 156 3.84 -2.46 -2.27
N ALA A 157 2.66 -3.08 -2.38
CA ALA A 157 2.49 -4.53 -2.45
C ALA A 157 3.13 -5.12 -3.72
N ASN A 158 2.92 -4.52 -4.88
CA ASN A 158 3.51 -4.96 -6.14
C ASN A 158 5.03 -4.77 -6.13
N GLY A 159 5.54 -3.66 -5.58
CA GLY A 159 6.96 -3.47 -5.41
C GLY A 159 7.56 -4.53 -4.47
N HIS A 160 6.88 -4.86 -3.38
CA HIS A 160 7.28 -5.92 -2.47
C HIS A 160 7.29 -7.29 -3.18
N ALA A 161 6.27 -7.60 -3.97
CA ALA A 161 6.19 -8.84 -4.73
C ALA A 161 7.35 -8.96 -5.74
N ALA A 162 7.61 -7.89 -6.51
CA ALA A 162 8.73 -7.80 -7.44
C ALA A 162 10.08 -7.95 -6.72
N PHE A 163 10.27 -7.30 -5.57
CA PHE A 163 11.45 -7.47 -4.72
C PHE A 163 11.65 -8.93 -4.32
N ARG A 164 10.60 -9.59 -3.81
CA ARG A 164 10.68 -10.99 -3.40
C ARG A 164 11.11 -11.89 -4.55
N ILE A 165 10.48 -11.71 -5.72
CA ILE A 165 10.77 -12.50 -6.92
C ILE A 165 12.21 -12.28 -7.38
N LEU A 166 12.65 -11.01 -7.42
CA LEU A 166 14.01 -10.64 -7.81
C LEU A 166 15.05 -11.32 -6.92
N TYR A 167 14.92 -11.20 -5.60
CA TYR A 167 15.92 -11.68 -4.66
C TYR A 167 15.84 -13.19 -4.39
N GLY A 168 14.68 -13.81 -4.65
CA GLY A 168 14.52 -15.27 -4.65
C GLY A 168 14.92 -15.94 -5.97
N HIS A 169 15.26 -15.18 -7.02
CA HIS A 169 15.51 -15.74 -8.34
C HIS A 169 16.81 -16.57 -8.36
N PRO A 170 16.80 -17.81 -8.90
CA PRO A 170 17.97 -18.70 -8.89
C PRO A 170 19.23 -18.13 -9.55
N SER A 171 19.07 -17.28 -10.57
CA SER A 171 20.20 -16.64 -11.25
C SER A 171 20.86 -15.50 -10.46
N ARG A 172 20.30 -15.04 -9.34
CA ARG A 172 20.97 -14.00 -8.54
C ARG A 172 22.30 -14.53 -7.99
N PRO A 173 23.37 -13.70 -7.97
CA PRO A 173 23.36 -12.24 -8.16
C PRO A 173 23.40 -11.75 -9.62
N GLN A 174 23.45 -12.64 -10.61
CA GLN A 174 23.44 -12.28 -12.03
C GLN A 174 22.06 -11.75 -12.48
N PHE A 175 22.05 -10.96 -13.57
CA PHE A 175 20.82 -10.52 -14.24
C PHE A 175 20.46 -11.50 -15.36
N GLY A 176 19.75 -12.58 -15.02
CA GLY A 176 19.04 -13.44 -15.97
C GLY A 176 17.87 -12.72 -16.65
N GLU A 177 17.15 -13.44 -17.51
CA GLU A 177 16.02 -12.91 -18.27
C GLU A 177 14.92 -12.31 -17.35
N GLY A 178 14.40 -11.13 -17.70
CA GLY A 178 13.35 -10.43 -16.93
C GLY A 178 13.79 -9.85 -15.56
N ILE A 179 14.98 -10.18 -15.06
CA ILE A 179 15.47 -9.70 -13.76
C ILE A 179 15.69 -8.18 -13.76
N ALA A 180 16.24 -7.62 -14.85
CA ALA A 180 16.47 -6.18 -14.96
C ALA A 180 15.17 -5.37 -14.86
N ILE A 181 14.11 -5.83 -15.54
CA ILE A 181 12.79 -5.18 -15.47
C ILE A 181 12.18 -5.34 -14.09
N THR A 182 12.33 -6.51 -13.45
CA THR A 182 11.86 -6.72 -12.06
C THR A 182 12.60 -5.80 -11.08
N TYR A 183 13.91 -5.57 -11.30
CA TYR A 183 14.72 -4.63 -10.53
C TYR A 183 14.24 -3.19 -10.66
N PHE A 184 14.01 -2.76 -11.90
CA PHE A 184 13.44 -1.44 -12.20
C PHE A 184 12.04 -1.28 -11.61
N GLY A 185 11.22 -2.33 -11.71
CA GLY A 185 9.85 -2.39 -11.24
C GLY A 185 9.73 -2.19 -9.73
N TRP A 186 10.45 -2.96 -8.90
CA TRP A 186 10.24 -2.86 -7.44
C TRP A 186 10.62 -1.49 -6.87
N LEU A 187 11.75 -0.92 -7.32
CA LEU A 187 12.17 0.43 -6.92
C LEU A 187 11.20 1.49 -7.43
N GLY A 188 10.82 1.40 -8.70
CA GLY A 188 9.88 2.33 -9.31
C GLY A 188 8.52 2.34 -8.61
N LEU A 189 8.00 1.16 -8.26
CA LEU A 189 6.73 1.01 -7.55
C LEU A 189 6.81 1.51 -6.09
N TRP A 190 7.93 1.31 -5.39
CA TRP A 190 8.10 1.90 -4.05
C TRP A 190 8.28 3.41 -4.09
N LEU A 191 8.93 3.95 -5.13
CA LEU A 191 8.98 5.39 -5.38
C LEU A 191 7.58 5.96 -5.65
N THR A 192 6.78 5.27 -6.47
CA THR A 192 5.36 5.59 -6.69
C THR A 192 4.59 5.63 -5.37
N ALA A 193 4.70 4.59 -4.54
CA ALA A 193 4.02 4.54 -3.25
C ALA A 193 4.44 5.73 -2.35
N GLY A 194 5.74 6.01 -2.26
CA GLY A 194 6.27 7.15 -1.49
C GLY A 194 5.73 8.50 -1.95
N LEU A 195 5.65 8.73 -3.27
CA LEU A 195 5.10 9.97 -3.82
C LEU A 195 3.59 10.11 -3.58
N LEU A 196 2.83 9.02 -3.67
CA LEU A 196 1.39 9.03 -3.36
C LEU A 196 1.14 9.30 -1.87
N ILE A 197 1.93 8.69 -0.99
CA ILE A 197 1.89 8.94 0.46
C ILE A 197 2.20 10.42 0.77
N ALA A 198 3.26 10.96 0.16
CA ALA A 198 3.58 12.38 0.30
C ALA A 198 2.48 13.30 -0.27
N SER A 199 1.84 12.88 -1.36
CA SER A 199 0.71 13.59 -1.97
C SER A 199 -0.50 13.65 -1.04
N ILE A 200 -0.84 12.58 -0.31
CA ILE A 200 -1.94 12.59 0.69
C ILE A 200 -1.73 13.73 1.69
N TYR A 201 -0.51 13.85 2.23
CA TYR A 201 -0.17 14.95 3.14
C TYR A 201 -0.31 16.31 2.45
N LYS A 202 0.33 16.49 1.29
CA LYS A 202 0.40 17.78 0.61
C LYS A 202 -0.96 18.27 0.12
N LEU A 203 -1.77 17.40 -0.48
CA LEU A 203 -3.14 17.73 -0.89
C LEU A 203 -4.04 17.95 0.32
N GLY A 204 -3.89 17.17 1.39
CA GLY A 204 -4.61 17.38 2.64
C GLY A 204 -4.30 18.73 3.29
N ALA A 205 -3.07 19.22 3.11
CA ALA A 205 -2.62 20.55 3.50
C ALA A 205 -2.89 21.64 2.44
N ARG A 206 -3.67 21.34 1.40
CA ARG A 206 -4.04 22.25 0.30
C ARG A 206 -2.84 22.86 -0.43
N GLN A 207 -1.77 22.08 -0.57
CA GLN A 207 -0.56 22.48 -1.28
C GLN A 207 -0.61 21.98 -2.72
N LYS A 208 -0.46 22.90 -3.67
CA LYS A 208 -0.41 22.60 -5.12
C LYS A 208 0.70 21.60 -5.48
N SER A 209 1.79 21.55 -4.71
CA SER A 209 2.85 20.55 -4.90
C SER A 209 2.33 19.12 -4.76
N GLY A 210 1.31 18.88 -3.92
CA GLY A 210 0.68 17.57 -3.78
C GLY A 210 0.02 17.09 -5.07
N TRP A 211 -0.62 18.00 -5.81
CA TRP A 211 -1.23 17.68 -7.10
C TRP A 211 -0.19 17.23 -8.13
N PHE A 212 0.95 17.94 -8.21
CA PHE A 212 2.05 17.54 -9.09
C PHE A 212 2.66 16.20 -8.67
N MET A 213 2.86 15.98 -7.37
CA MET A 213 3.33 14.69 -6.86
C MET A 213 2.37 13.55 -7.22
N ALA A 214 1.06 13.77 -7.07
CA ALA A 214 0.04 12.80 -7.45
C ALA A 214 0.07 12.45 -8.94
N LEU A 215 0.23 13.44 -9.82
CA LEU A 215 0.32 13.23 -11.26
C LEU A 215 1.59 12.46 -11.64
N ILE A 216 2.75 12.87 -11.11
CA ILE A 216 4.02 12.19 -11.34
C ILE A 216 3.90 10.74 -10.87
N ALA A 217 3.34 10.51 -9.69
CA ALA A 217 3.13 9.18 -9.17
C ALA A 217 2.14 8.35 -10.01
N GLY A 218 1.07 8.96 -10.53
CA GLY A 218 0.15 8.29 -11.45
C GLY A 218 0.85 7.84 -12.75
N VAL A 219 1.74 8.67 -13.29
CA VAL A 219 2.57 8.31 -14.46
C VAL A 219 3.56 7.20 -14.09
N PHE A 220 4.18 7.28 -12.92
CA PHE A 220 5.10 6.24 -12.44
C PHE A 220 4.39 4.91 -12.22
N ALA A 221 3.20 4.90 -11.60
CA ALA A 221 2.36 3.71 -11.45
C ALA A 221 2.09 3.08 -12.83
N LEU A 222 1.62 3.89 -13.80
CA LEU A 222 1.36 3.43 -15.15
C LEU A 222 2.60 2.81 -15.81
N VAL A 223 3.75 3.47 -15.78
CA VAL A 223 4.99 3.00 -16.43
C VAL A 223 5.59 1.79 -15.73
N PHE A 224 5.87 1.89 -14.42
CA PHE A 224 6.56 0.83 -13.69
C PHE A 224 5.71 -0.42 -13.55
N ALA A 225 4.39 -0.27 -13.34
CA ALA A 225 3.51 -1.43 -13.24
C ALA A 225 3.30 -2.08 -14.61
N SER A 226 3.11 -1.31 -15.70
CA SER A 226 2.96 -1.89 -17.05
C SER A 226 4.21 -2.64 -17.51
N THR A 227 5.39 -2.06 -17.30
CA THR A 227 6.67 -2.70 -17.64
C THR A 227 6.90 -3.96 -16.82
N THR A 228 6.59 -3.92 -15.52
CA THR A 228 6.67 -5.13 -14.67
C THR A 228 5.65 -6.18 -15.12
N HIS A 229 4.42 -5.79 -15.47
CA HIS A 229 3.40 -6.71 -15.96
C HIS A 229 3.83 -7.44 -17.25
N TYR A 230 4.50 -6.74 -18.17
CA TYR A 230 5.00 -7.34 -19.42
C TYR A 230 5.83 -8.61 -19.16
N VAL A 231 6.71 -8.58 -18.15
CA VAL A 231 7.51 -9.74 -17.73
C VAL A 231 6.87 -10.59 -16.62
N ARG A 232 5.86 -10.05 -15.92
CA ARG A 232 5.17 -10.67 -14.77
C ARG A 232 3.65 -10.57 -14.92
N HIS A 233 3.08 -11.37 -15.82
CA HIS A 233 1.65 -11.39 -16.12
C HIS A 233 0.93 -12.67 -15.62
N ALA A 234 1.58 -13.45 -14.74
CA ALA A 234 0.92 -14.59 -14.09
C ALA A 234 -0.30 -14.15 -13.25
N THR A 235 -0.26 -12.92 -12.74
CA THR A 235 -1.34 -12.24 -12.05
C THR A 235 -1.59 -10.88 -12.72
N LEU A 236 -2.80 -10.34 -12.52
CA LEU A 236 -3.22 -9.05 -13.08
C LEU A 236 -2.99 -7.87 -12.13
N ASP A 237 -2.38 -8.10 -10.96
CA ASP A 237 -2.04 -7.08 -9.95
C ASP A 237 -1.25 -5.91 -10.52
N TYR A 238 -0.21 -6.18 -11.33
CA TYR A 238 0.55 -5.11 -11.99
C TYR A 238 -0.27 -4.36 -13.04
N LEU A 239 -1.16 -5.04 -13.78
CA LEU A 239 -2.06 -4.38 -14.71
C LEU A 239 -3.06 -3.48 -13.99
N TYR A 240 -3.64 -3.96 -12.89
CA TYR A 240 -4.57 -3.18 -12.08
C TYR A 240 -3.91 -1.94 -11.50
N ASN A 241 -2.68 -2.06 -10.99
CA ASN A 241 -1.92 -0.89 -10.55
C ASN A 241 -1.69 0.13 -11.67
N ALA A 242 -1.32 -0.33 -12.87
CA ALA A 242 -1.15 0.55 -14.02
C ALA A 242 -2.45 1.31 -14.35
N LEU A 243 -3.58 0.59 -14.37
CA LEU A 243 -4.91 1.18 -14.61
C LEU A 243 -5.34 2.13 -13.49
N MET A 244 -5.02 1.83 -12.24
CA MET A 244 -5.25 2.73 -11.11
C MET A 244 -4.44 4.02 -11.25
N GLY A 245 -3.19 3.93 -11.71
CA GLY A 245 -2.35 5.08 -12.06
C GLY A 245 -2.96 5.94 -13.16
N ALA A 246 -3.40 5.32 -14.27
CA ALA A 246 -4.09 5.99 -15.36
C ALA A 246 -5.39 6.67 -14.89
N PHE A 247 -6.20 5.97 -14.10
CA PHE A 247 -7.45 6.50 -13.55
C PHE A 247 -7.21 7.68 -12.61
N LEU A 248 -6.18 7.60 -11.76
CA LEU A 248 -5.78 8.71 -10.89
C LEU A 248 -5.38 9.95 -11.71
N ILE A 249 -4.65 9.79 -12.82
CA ILE A 249 -4.33 10.92 -13.72
C ILE A 249 -5.61 11.59 -14.23
N VAL A 250 -6.58 10.80 -14.72
CA VAL A 250 -7.86 11.33 -15.20
C VAL A 250 -8.59 12.11 -14.11
N LEU A 251 -8.65 11.57 -12.89
CA LEU A 251 -9.26 12.27 -11.75
C LEU A 251 -8.56 13.59 -11.43
N LEU A 252 -7.22 13.62 -11.44
CA LEU A 252 -6.43 14.82 -11.13
C LEU A 252 -6.57 15.92 -12.18
N LEU A 253 -6.91 15.57 -13.43
CA LEU A 253 -7.16 16.55 -14.50
C LEU A 253 -8.53 17.24 -14.36
N ILE A 254 -9.41 16.78 -13.47
CA ILE A 254 -10.66 17.47 -13.15
C ILE A 254 -10.33 18.85 -12.56
N PRO A 255 -10.84 19.97 -13.11
CA PRO A 255 -10.45 21.31 -12.69
C PRO A 255 -10.65 21.61 -11.20
N LEU A 256 -11.63 20.97 -10.56
CA LEU A 256 -11.90 21.12 -9.12
C LEU A 256 -10.74 20.65 -8.25
N VAL A 257 -9.92 19.70 -8.71
CA VAL A 257 -8.78 19.19 -7.94
C VAL A 257 -7.65 20.22 -7.90
N LYS A 258 -7.37 20.87 -9.03
CA LYS A 258 -6.26 21.82 -9.16
C LYS A 258 -6.56 23.19 -8.54
N LYS A 259 -7.84 23.58 -8.46
CA LYS A 259 -8.29 24.87 -7.92
C LYS A 259 -8.44 24.87 -6.38
N ARG A 260 -8.12 23.75 -5.75
CA ARG A 260 -8.26 23.51 -4.31
C ARG A 260 -7.19 24.22 -3.46
#